data_AF-A0A3D2YYQ8-F1
#
_entry.id   AF-A0A3D2YYQ8-F1
#
_cell.length_a   1.000
_cell.length_b   1.000
_cell.length_c   1.000
_cell.angle_alpha   90.00
_cell.angle_beta   90.00
_cell.angle_gamma   90.00
#
_symmetry.space_group_name_H-M   'P 1'
#
loop_
_entity.id
_entity.type
_entity.pdbx_description
1 polymer ?
#
loop_
_entity_poly.entity_id
_entity_poly.type
_entity_poly.pdbx_seq_one_letter_code
_entity_poly.pdbx_strand_id
1 'polypeptide(L)'
;MGVVTCEHERQVIAGQVTDLCFVFEAPQHGLPARSRLRIAWRWPFDWRPAHAQDPTAQLSIDGTDVDLPVAHVPRGAFDPWQHQLDIALKVPLHAGQVLQIRPGCGNGWRAPTMACDSVDFLIALWQPEDPRWNLVGVTSAPVVVPGDGVCAVAVAGGDAVVGEGVDVHLRVEDEWGNTTVLPAGPPVLLPSEAVEQLDLRLETQPDVALLRLRFLQPGLQRPNFDVPGVGRVAGNAIQVHAEPPALRLYFGDLHSGQSDVGCGAGSLTQHFRHARAAGLQFASQQANDHYITQARWASIRRDTAKAERPGEFVAVLGC
;
A
#
# COMPACT_ATOMS: atom_id res chain seq x y z
N MET A 1 -23.62 19.27 -9.91
CA MET A 1 -23.04 18.15 -9.15
C MET A 1 -22.49 18.58 -7.79
N GLY A 2 -21.92 19.79 -7.67
CA GLY A 2 -21.32 20.28 -6.42
C GLY A 2 -19.80 20.30 -6.55
N VAL A 3 -19.11 20.81 -5.54
CA VAL A 3 -17.64 20.79 -5.45
C VAL A 3 -17.26 20.05 -4.18
N VAL A 4 -16.18 19.27 -4.23
CA VAL A 4 -15.70 18.52 -3.06
C VAL A 4 -14.20 18.68 -2.88
N THR A 5 -13.80 18.87 -1.64
CA THR A 5 -12.40 18.82 -1.19
C THR A 5 -12.31 17.95 0.06
N CYS A 6 -11.11 17.44 0.35
CA CYS A 6 -10.80 16.80 1.63
C CYS A 6 -9.65 17.57 2.27
N GLU A 7 -9.88 18.11 3.44
CA GLU A 7 -8.84 18.70 4.28
C GLU A 7 -8.22 17.58 5.10
N HIS A 8 -6.88 17.49 5.05
CA HIS A 8 -6.12 16.46 5.72
C HIS A 8 -4.64 16.88 5.85
N GLU A 9 -3.90 16.24 6.75
CA GLU A 9 -2.45 16.38 6.83
C GLU A 9 -1.76 15.80 5.60
N ARG A 10 -0.57 16.28 5.25
CA ARG A 10 0.15 15.80 4.06
C ARG A 10 0.48 14.31 4.14
N GLN A 11 0.87 13.83 5.32
CA GLN A 11 1.29 12.45 5.56
C GLN A 11 0.72 11.97 6.89
N VAL A 12 0.47 10.67 6.99
CA VAL A 12 0.08 9.98 8.23
C VAL A 12 0.86 8.68 8.33
N ILE A 13 1.27 8.29 9.53
CA ILE A 13 1.92 6.99 9.74
C ILE A 13 0.87 5.88 9.65
N ALA A 14 1.23 4.76 9.05
CA ALA A 14 0.38 3.57 8.92
C ALA A 14 -0.26 3.18 10.27
N GLY A 15 -1.58 2.98 10.26
CA GLY A 15 -2.34 2.61 11.45
C GLY A 15 -2.52 3.72 12.50
N GLN A 16 -1.95 4.92 12.34
CA GLN A 16 -2.20 6.05 13.24
C GLN A 16 -3.55 6.73 12.98
N VAL A 17 -4.02 7.48 13.98
CA VAL A 17 -5.24 8.27 13.89
C VAL A 17 -4.93 9.60 13.19
N THR A 18 -5.78 10.00 12.26
CA THR A 18 -5.68 11.28 11.54
C THR A 18 -7.06 11.90 11.37
N ASP A 19 -7.10 13.22 11.23
CA ASP A 19 -8.33 13.95 10.98
C ASP A 19 -8.52 14.19 9.49
N LEU A 20 -9.66 13.71 8.98
CA LEU A 20 -10.13 14.03 7.63
C LEU A 20 -11.40 14.88 7.73
N CYS A 21 -11.49 15.91 6.91
CA CYS A 21 -12.71 16.72 6.78
C CYS A 21 -13.07 16.85 5.31
N PHE A 22 -14.11 16.13 4.88
CA PHE A 22 -14.67 16.28 3.55
C PHE A 22 -15.60 17.49 3.54
N VAL A 23 -15.37 18.39 2.60
CA VAL A 23 -16.16 19.61 2.43
C VAL A 23 -16.87 19.52 1.09
N PHE A 24 -18.20 19.36 1.13
CA PHE A 24 -19.05 19.29 -0.05
C PHE A 24 -19.90 20.56 -0.17
N GLU A 25 -19.66 21.34 -1.22
CA GLU A 25 -20.48 22.51 -1.57
C GLU A 25 -21.63 22.09 -2.49
N ALA A 26 -22.86 22.38 -2.05
CA ALA A 26 -24.06 22.06 -2.81
C ALA A 26 -24.12 22.85 -4.13
N PRO A 27 -24.53 22.21 -5.25
CA PRO A 27 -24.63 22.87 -6.54
C PRO A 27 -25.64 24.03 -6.54
N GLN A 28 -25.56 24.91 -7.54
CA GLN A 28 -26.41 26.10 -7.67
C GLN A 28 -27.93 25.85 -7.68
N HIS A 29 -28.36 24.64 -8.03
CA HIS A 29 -29.77 24.23 -7.97
C HIS A 29 -30.18 23.59 -6.63
N GLY A 30 -29.25 23.48 -5.66
CA GLY A 30 -29.43 22.75 -4.40
C GLY A 30 -29.48 21.23 -4.57
N LEU A 31 -29.74 20.51 -3.49
CA LEU A 31 -30.03 19.08 -3.48
C LEU A 31 -31.36 18.83 -2.74
N PRO A 32 -32.28 18.03 -3.31
CA PRO A 32 -33.51 17.70 -2.61
C PRO A 32 -33.24 16.77 -1.42
N ALA A 33 -34.19 16.75 -0.48
CA ALA A 33 -34.21 15.72 0.56
C ALA A 33 -34.23 14.32 -0.07
N ARG A 34 -33.75 13.31 0.66
CA ARG A 34 -33.55 11.92 0.22
C ARG A 34 -32.39 11.71 -0.76
N SER A 35 -31.72 12.76 -1.22
CA SER A 35 -30.44 12.61 -1.94
C SER A 35 -29.41 11.90 -1.05
N ARG A 36 -28.43 11.26 -1.68
CA ARG A 36 -27.37 10.54 -0.98
C ARG A 36 -26.02 10.95 -1.51
N LEU A 37 -25.10 11.23 -0.59
CA LEU A 37 -23.70 11.43 -0.89
C LEU A 37 -22.94 10.17 -0.49
N ARG A 38 -21.97 9.78 -1.32
CA ARG A 38 -21.09 8.64 -1.07
C ARG A 38 -19.66 9.10 -1.12
N ILE A 39 -18.87 8.75 -0.11
CA ILE A 39 -17.42 8.86 -0.10
C ILE A 39 -16.88 7.44 -0.17
N ALA A 40 -16.17 7.08 -1.24
CA ALA A 40 -15.74 5.71 -1.49
C ALA A 40 -14.22 5.62 -1.69
N TRP A 41 -13.61 4.54 -1.20
CA TRP A 41 -12.19 4.22 -1.39
C TRP A 41 -12.01 2.76 -1.79
N ARG A 42 -10.83 2.41 -2.29
CA ARG A 42 -10.55 1.06 -2.79
C ARG A 42 -10.43 0.04 -1.66
N TRP A 43 -10.70 -1.22 -2.00
CA TRP A 43 -10.76 -2.34 -1.06
C TRP A 43 -9.50 -2.59 -0.20
N PRO A 44 -8.25 -2.42 -0.68
CA PRO A 44 -7.09 -2.81 0.13
C PRO A 44 -6.84 -1.81 1.28
N PHE A 45 -7.46 -0.63 1.25
CA PHE A 45 -7.29 0.36 2.29
C PHE A 45 -8.32 0.17 3.39
N ASP A 46 -7.84 -0.11 4.59
CA ASP A 46 -8.61 -0.45 5.79
C ASP A 46 -8.92 0.78 6.68
N TRP A 47 -9.25 1.91 6.05
CA TRP A 47 -9.73 3.10 6.77
C TRP A 47 -10.92 2.75 7.66
N ARG A 48 -10.88 3.18 8.93
CA ARG A 48 -11.91 2.86 9.91
C ARG A 48 -11.92 3.84 11.09
N PRO A 49 -13.03 3.96 11.83
CA PRO A 49 -13.05 4.71 13.09
C PRO A 49 -11.90 4.29 14.03
N ALA A 50 -11.37 5.24 14.80
CA ALA A 50 -10.26 4.99 15.72
C ALA A 50 -10.60 3.87 16.72
N HIS A 51 -11.86 3.85 17.20
CA HIS A 51 -12.44 2.82 18.05
C HIS A 51 -13.72 2.23 17.46
N ALA A 52 -13.99 0.95 17.70
CA ALA A 52 -15.15 0.26 17.12
C ALA A 52 -16.51 0.81 17.58
N GLN A 53 -16.56 1.46 18.74
CA GLN A 53 -17.75 2.09 19.29
C GLN A 53 -17.92 3.55 18.84
N ASP A 54 -16.93 4.14 18.18
CA ASP A 54 -17.03 5.53 17.73
C ASP A 54 -18.14 5.65 16.69
N PRO A 55 -18.90 6.75 16.70
CA PRO A 55 -19.83 7.01 15.62
C PRO A 55 -19.08 7.17 14.30
N THR A 56 -19.75 6.82 13.20
CA THR A 56 -19.10 6.71 11.89
C THR A 56 -18.56 8.05 11.39
N ALA A 57 -19.33 9.13 11.53
CA ALA A 57 -18.93 10.48 11.17
C ALA A 57 -19.77 11.53 11.88
N GLN A 58 -19.17 12.70 12.14
CA GLN A 58 -19.87 13.92 12.54
C GLN A 58 -20.14 14.76 11.28
N LEU A 59 -21.31 15.40 11.22
CA LEU A 59 -21.73 16.19 10.07
C LEU A 59 -22.21 17.56 10.52
N SER A 60 -21.88 18.58 9.73
CA SER A 60 -22.41 19.93 9.91
C SER A 60 -22.82 20.54 8.57
N ILE A 61 -23.83 21.39 8.59
CA ILE A 61 -24.24 22.22 7.45
C ILE A 61 -23.98 23.67 7.83
N ASP A 62 -23.14 24.37 7.05
CA ASP A 62 -22.73 25.76 7.29
C ASP A 62 -22.24 26.00 8.75
N GLY A 63 -21.52 25.00 9.31
CA GLY A 63 -20.99 25.04 10.67
C GLY A 63 -21.98 24.66 11.78
N THR A 64 -23.22 24.31 11.46
CA THR A 64 -24.21 23.81 12.43
C THR A 64 -24.29 22.28 12.38
N ASP A 65 -24.08 21.61 13.51
CA ASP A 65 -24.15 20.15 13.60
C ASP A 65 -25.54 19.60 13.22
N VAL A 66 -25.56 18.50 12.48
CA VAL A 66 -26.79 17.84 12.00
C VAL A 66 -26.77 16.34 12.20
N ASP A 67 -27.93 15.77 12.51
CA ASP A 67 -28.14 14.32 12.65
C ASP A 67 -28.63 13.68 11.34
N LEU A 68 -27.69 13.40 10.44
CA LEU A 68 -27.92 12.69 9.20
C LEU A 68 -27.47 11.22 9.32
N PRO A 69 -28.22 10.24 8.78
CA PRO A 69 -27.79 8.86 8.76
C PRO A 69 -26.51 8.70 7.93
N VAL A 70 -25.51 8.07 8.55
CA VAL A 70 -24.26 7.66 7.90
C VAL A 70 -24.10 6.16 8.06
N ALA A 71 -23.86 5.46 6.96
CA ALA A 71 -23.58 4.03 6.96
C ALA A 71 -22.18 3.77 6.41
N HIS A 72 -21.35 3.04 7.15
CA HIS A 72 -20.13 2.45 6.61
C HIS A 72 -20.47 1.12 5.91
N VAL A 73 -20.20 1.03 4.62
CA VAL A 73 -20.43 -0.16 3.79
C VAL A 73 -19.08 -0.74 3.39
N PRO A 74 -18.56 -1.75 4.10
CA PRO A 74 -17.33 -2.42 3.71
C PRO A 74 -17.60 -3.38 2.55
N ARG A 75 -16.71 -3.40 1.54
CA ARG A 75 -16.79 -4.30 0.38
C ARG A 75 -18.15 -4.31 -0.35
N GLY A 76 -18.75 -3.14 -0.54
CA GLY A 76 -19.91 -2.92 -1.38
C GLY A 76 -19.63 -3.10 -2.88
N ALA A 77 -20.71 -3.11 -3.68
CA ALA A 77 -20.65 -3.42 -5.12
C ALA A 77 -20.15 -2.27 -6.03
N PHE A 78 -19.65 -1.17 -5.46
CA PHE A 78 -19.23 -0.01 -6.23
C PHE A 78 -17.78 -0.18 -6.68
N ASP A 79 -17.56 -0.98 -7.71
CA ASP A 79 -16.24 -1.43 -8.12
C ASP A 79 -15.42 -0.34 -8.86
N PRO A 80 -14.10 -0.17 -8.61
CA PRO A 80 -13.25 -0.82 -7.58
C PRO A 80 -13.28 -0.13 -6.19
N TRP A 81 -14.16 0.83 -5.99
CA TRP A 81 -14.34 1.66 -4.78
C TRP A 81 -15.25 0.99 -3.74
N GLN A 82 -14.82 -0.17 -3.27
CA GLN A 82 -15.69 -1.09 -2.57
C GLN A 82 -15.97 -0.70 -1.11
N HIS A 83 -15.18 0.18 -0.49
CA HIS A 83 -15.49 0.70 0.85
C HIS A 83 -16.12 2.07 0.77
N GLN A 84 -17.17 2.33 1.56
CA GLN A 84 -18.01 3.52 1.38
C GLN A 84 -18.50 4.08 2.70
N LEU A 85 -18.56 5.41 2.81
CA LEU A 85 -19.45 6.12 3.71
C LEU A 85 -20.64 6.66 2.91
N ASP A 86 -21.84 6.16 3.22
CA ASP A 86 -23.09 6.59 2.61
C ASP A 86 -23.83 7.54 3.55
N ILE A 87 -24.01 8.79 3.12
CA ILE A 87 -24.71 9.84 3.84
C ILE A 87 -26.08 10.07 3.18
N ALA A 88 -27.16 9.92 3.95
CA ALA A 88 -28.52 10.16 3.48
C ALA A 88 -29.05 11.53 3.94
N LEU A 89 -29.41 12.40 3.01
CA LEU A 89 -30.00 13.70 3.36
C LEU A 89 -31.45 13.52 3.81
N LYS A 90 -31.76 13.91 5.05
CA LYS A 90 -33.14 14.00 5.56
C LYS A 90 -33.81 15.34 5.20
N VAL A 91 -33.00 16.38 5.03
CA VAL A 91 -33.40 17.75 4.68
C VAL A 91 -32.74 18.15 3.35
N PRO A 92 -33.32 19.07 2.58
CA PRO A 92 -32.65 19.59 1.39
C PRO A 92 -31.39 20.37 1.76
N LEU A 93 -30.40 20.38 0.86
CA LEU A 93 -29.29 21.33 0.89
C LEU A 93 -29.57 22.44 -0.12
N HIS A 94 -29.61 23.68 0.34
CA HIS A 94 -29.79 24.83 -0.53
C HIS A 94 -28.51 25.13 -1.32
N ALA A 95 -28.66 25.91 -2.40
CA ALA A 95 -27.56 26.29 -3.27
C ALA A 95 -26.42 26.95 -2.48
N GLY A 96 -25.19 26.48 -2.69
CA GLY A 96 -24.00 27.01 -2.04
C GLY A 96 -23.82 26.64 -0.56
N GLN A 97 -24.76 25.90 0.05
CA GLN A 97 -24.56 25.38 1.40
C GLN A 97 -23.44 24.35 1.43
N VAL A 98 -22.71 24.33 2.54
CA VAL A 98 -21.56 23.47 2.73
C VAL A 98 -21.90 22.38 3.73
N LEU A 99 -21.84 21.13 3.28
CA LEU A 99 -21.89 19.93 4.12
C LEU A 99 -20.46 19.51 4.47
N GLN A 100 -20.09 19.59 5.75
CA GLN A 100 -18.83 19.07 6.24
C GLN A 100 -19.04 17.69 6.86
N ILE A 101 -18.15 16.76 6.55
CA ILE A 101 -18.21 15.37 7.03
C ILE A 101 -16.85 15.03 7.63
N ARG A 102 -16.85 14.70 8.93
CA ARG A 102 -15.66 14.31 9.70
C ARG A 102 -15.80 12.86 10.17
N PRO A 103 -15.20 11.89 9.46
CA PRO A 103 -15.16 10.51 9.92
C PRO A 103 -14.55 10.39 11.32
N GLY A 104 -15.08 9.49 12.15
CA GLY A 104 -14.58 9.28 13.52
C GLY A 104 -14.94 10.36 14.54
N CYS A 105 -15.81 11.32 14.19
CA CYS A 105 -16.46 12.24 15.14
C CYS A 105 -15.51 13.03 16.08
N GLY A 106 -14.35 13.45 15.59
CA GLY A 106 -13.36 14.20 16.39
C GLY A 106 -12.45 13.32 17.26
N ASN A 107 -12.70 12.01 17.35
CA ASN A 107 -11.73 11.03 17.84
C ASN A 107 -10.74 10.60 16.73
N GLY A 108 -10.91 11.14 15.53
CA GLY A 108 -10.13 10.87 14.33
C GLY A 108 -10.46 9.54 13.66
N TRP A 109 -9.84 9.34 12.49
CA TRP A 109 -10.00 8.17 11.66
C TRP A 109 -8.67 7.44 11.54
N ARG A 110 -8.68 6.11 11.69
CA ARG A 110 -7.45 5.33 11.60
C ARG A 110 -7.04 5.20 10.14
N ALA A 111 -5.81 5.61 9.85
CA ALA A 111 -5.16 5.42 8.56
C ALA A 111 -4.96 3.94 8.25
N PRO A 112 -4.84 3.57 6.96
CA PRO A 112 -4.57 2.22 6.54
C PRO A 112 -3.28 1.69 7.16
N THR A 113 -3.24 0.38 7.37
CA THR A 113 -2.06 -0.29 7.92
C THR A 113 -0.97 -0.52 6.87
N MET A 114 -1.31 -0.40 5.59
CA MET A 114 -0.38 -0.46 4.48
C MET A 114 0.09 0.93 4.06
N ALA A 115 1.39 1.15 4.04
CA ALA A 115 2.01 2.36 3.50
C ALA A 115 1.73 2.48 1.99
N CYS A 116 1.34 3.67 1.56
CA CYS A 116 1.01 3.94 0.17
C CYS A 116 1.10 5.44 -0.16
N ASP A 117 1.74 5.75 -1.28
CA ASP A 117 1.97 7.13 -1.74
C ASP A 117 0.71 7.79 -2.34
N SER A 118 -0.36 7.02 -2.56
CA SER A 118 -1.59 7.52 -3.15
C SER A 118 -2.78 6.69 -2.71
N VAL A 119 -3.66 7.35 -1.97
CA VAL A 119 -5.01 6.85 -1.69
C VAL A 119 -5.97 7.93 -2.13
N ASP A 120 -6.99 7.54 -2.88
CA ASP A 120 -8.01 8.45 -3.39
C ASP A 120 -9.35 8.16 -2.71
N PHE A 121 -10.15 9.21 -2.56
CA PHE A 121 -11.56 9.13 -2.24
C PHE A 121 -12.37 9.59 -3.46
N LEU A 122 -13.29 8.73 -3.91
CA LEU A 122 -14.27 9.05 -4.94
C LEU A 122 -15.56 9.52 -4.28
N ILE A 123 -16.04 10.69 -4.68
CA ILE A 123 -17.29 11.24 -4.17
C ILE A 123 -18.36 11.18 -5.25
N ALA A 124 -19.47 10.53 -4.93
CA ALA A 124 -20.61 10.36 -5.82
C ALA A 124 -21.91 10.83 -5.18
N LEU A 125 -22.83 11.29 -6.03
CA LEU A 125 -24.12 11.82 -5.63
C LEU A 125 -25.23 11.02 -6.32
N TRP A 126 -26.22 10.61 -5.55
CA TRP A 126 -27.47 10.03 -6.02
C TRP A 126 -28.62 10.96 -5.65
N GLN A 127 -29.57 11.17 -6.57
CA GLN A 127 -30.73 12.02 -6.36
C GLN A 127 -32.02 11.27 -6.72
N PRO A 128 -33.16 11.56 -6.07
CA PRO A 128 -34.44 10.94 -6.45
C PRO A 128 -34.85 11.20 -7.90
N GLU A 129 -34.49 12.36 -8.43
CA GLU A 129 -34.83 12.80 -9.80
C GLU A 129 -33.91 12.19 -10.87
N ASP A 130 -32.68 11.83 -10.51
CA ASP A 130 -31.75 11.06 -11.34
C ASP A 130 -31.22 9.88 -10.51
N PRO A 131 -31.89 8.71 -10.56
CA PRO A 131 -31.62 7.60 -9.66
C PRO A 131 -30.35 6.81 -10.03
N ARG A 132 -29.31 7.49 -10.51
CA ARG A 132 -27.97 6.96 -10.79
C ARG A 132 -26.95 7.64 -9.89
N TRP A 133 -25.86 6.93 -9.58
CA TRP A 133 -24.70 7.53 -8.93
C TRP A 133 -23.92 8.35 -9.97
N ASN A 134 -23.90 9.66 -9.77
CA ASN A 134 -23.18 10.59 -10.61
C ASN A 134 -21.90 11.02 -9.89
N LEU A 135 -20.75 11.04 -10.60
CA LEU A 135 -19.46 11.45 -10.04
C LEU A 135 -19.45 12.94 -9.75
N VAL A 136 -19.14 13.32 -8.51
CA VAL A 136 -18.91 14.71 -8.10
C VAL A 136 -17.45 15.06 -8.33
N GLY A 137 -16.54 14.22 -7.84
CA GLY A 137 -15.10 14.46 -7.91
C GLY A 137 -14.29 13.36 -7.23
N VAL A 138 -12.97 13.51 -7.29
CA VAL A 138 -11.99 12.67 -6.61
C VAL A 138 -11.10 13.58 -5.79
N THR A 139 -10.84 13.21 -4.53
CA THR A 139 -9.92 13.92 -3.64
C THR A 139 -8.83 12.95 -3.20
N SER A 140 -7.61 13.45 -3.02
CA SER A 140 -6.55 12.65 -2.40
C SER A 140 -6.80 12.45 -0.90
N ALA A 141 -6.20 11.40 -0.35
CA ALA A 141 -5.97 11.21 1.07
C ALA A 141 -4.54 11.64 1.44
N PRO A 142 -4.18 11.63 2.74
CA PRO A 142 -2.79 11.70 3.18
C PRO A 142 -1.96 10.59 2.54
N VAL A 143 -0.69 10.86 2.28
CA VAL A 143 0.27 9.79 2.01
C VAL A 143 0.45 8.96 3.27
N VAL A 144 0.22 7.65 3.18
CA VAL A 144 0.42 6.74 4.32
C VAL A 144 1.87 6.30 4.31
N VAL A 145 2.63 6.68 5.33
CA VAL A 145 4.06 6.34 5.45
C VAL A 145 4.26 5.21 6.46
N PRO A 146 5.32 4.39 6.33
CA PRO A 146 5.69 3.41 7.35
C PRO A 146 5.94 4.07 8.71
N GLY A 147 5.70 3.32 9.78
CA GLY A 147 6.08 3.71 11.15
C GLY A 147 7.55 3.44 11.48
N ASP A 148 7.86 3.53 12.77
CA ASP A 148 9.18 3.19 13.30
C ASP A 148 9.50 1.71 13.08
N GLY A 149 10.77 1.42 12.79
CA GLY A 149 11.24 0.06 12.56
C GLY A 149 11.27 -0.77 13.84
N VAL A 150 10.49 -1.85 13.88
CA VAL A 150 10.37 -2.73 15.05
C VAL A 150 10.98 -4.11 14.83
N CYS A 151 11.14 -4.54 13.58
CA CYS A 151 11.77 -5.81 13.26
C CYS A 151 12.60 -5.72 11.97
N ALA A 152 13.58 -6.61 11.84
CA ALA A 152 14.38 -6.73 10.63
C ALA A 152 14.12 -8.09 9.98
N VAL A 153 14.15 -8.11 8.65
CA VAL A 153 13.95 -9.30 7.82
C VAL A 153 15.10 -9.38 6.82
N ALA A 154 15.77 -10.54 6.76
CA ALA A 154 16.85 -10.83 5.83
C ALA A 154 16.49 -12.02 4.94
N VAL A 155 16.40 -11.80 3.63
CA VAL A 155 15.95 -12.79 2.64
C VAL A 155 16.93 -12.87 1.47
N ALA A 156 17.22 -14.08 1.03
CA ALA A 156 17.99 -14.39 -0.17
C ALA A 156 17.36 -15.58 -0.90
N GLY A 157 17.92 -15.92 -2.07
CA GLY A 157 17.57 -17.14 -2.79
C GLY A 157 17.73 -18.41 -1.96
N GLY A 158 16.99 -19.46 -2.32
CA GLY A 158 16.97 -20.72 -1.58
C GLY A 158 18.21 -21.58 -1.78
N ASP A 159 18.87 -21.44 -2.94
CA ASP A 159 20.08 -22.20 -3.30
C ASP A 159 21.26 -21.28 -3.61
N ALA A 160 22.46 -21.75 -3.31
CA ALA A 160 23.74 -21.14 -3.67
C ALA A 160 24.79 -22.20 -4.00
N VAL A 161 25.89 -21.82 -4.65
CA VAL A 161 27.08 -22.67 -4.84
C VAL A 161 28.26 -22.11 -4.05
N VAL A 162 29.13 -22.98 -3.53
CA VAL A 162 30.37 -22.55 -2.87
C VAL A 162 31.16 -21.61 -3.79
N GLY A 163 31.55 -20.45 -3.26
CA GLY A 163 32.26 -19.41 -4.00
C GLY A 163 31.38 -18.46 -4.83
N GLU A 164 30.09 -18.78 -5.02
CA GLU A 164 29.12 -17.90 -5.68
C GLU A 164 28.79 -16.69 -4.81
N GLY A 165 28.58 -15.54 -5.45
CA GLY A 165 28.09 -14.34 -4.78
C GLY A 165 26.56 -14.36 -4.72
N VAL A 166 26.00 -14.24 -3.51
CA VAL A 166 24.56 -14.27 -3.22
C VAL A 166 24.16 -12.96 -2.58
N ASP A 167 23.14 -12.29 -3.10
CA ASP A 167 22.63 -11.05 -2.52
C ASP A 167 21.57 -11.39 -1.46
N VAL A 168 21.80 -10.90 -0.24
CA VAL A 168 20.84 -10.93 0.87
C VAL A 168 20.19 -9.56 0.98
N HIS A 169 18.87 -9.55 0.84
CA HIS A 169 18.02 -8.38 0.99
C HIS A 169 17.62 -8.24 2.45
N LEU A 170 18.15 -7.23 3.11
CA LEU A 170 17.83 -6.91 4.49
C LEU A 170 17.06 -5.61 4.55
N ARG A 171 15.88 -5.68 5.16
CA ARG A 171 14.99 -4.54 5.36
C ARG A 171 14.52 -4.48 6.82
N VAL A 172 14.10 -3.30 7.24
CA VAL A 172 13.44 -3.08 8.52
C VAL A 172 11.97 -2.85 8.25
N GLU A 173 11.11 -3.42 9.07
CA GLU A 173 9.66 -3.32 8.95
C GLU A 173 9.07 -2.62 10.19
N ASP A 174 8.02 -1.84 9.96
CA ASP A 174 7.17 -1.32 11.03
C ASP A 174 6.25 -2.41 11.61
N GLU A 175 5.39 -2.05 12.56
CA GLU A 175 4.48 -3.01 13.22
C GLU A 175 3.49 -3.70 12.25
N TRP A 176 3.29 -3.14 11.05
CA TRP A 176 2.38 -3.63 10.02
C TRP A 176 3.10 -4.35 8.87
N GLY A 177 4.43 -4.49 8.93
CA GLY A 177 5.22 -5.13 7.88
C GLY A 177 5.61 -4.19 6.74
N ASN A 178 5.38 -2.88 6.86
CA ASN A 178 5.83 -1.94 5.83
C ASN A 178 7.34 -1.74 5.94
N THR A 179 8.04 -1.78 4.81
CA THR A 179 9.47 -1.46 4.79
C THR A 179 9.70 0.00 5.17
N THR A 180 10.51 0.24 6.19
CA THR A 180 10.84 1.56 6.72
C THR A 180 12.35 1.82 6.68
N VAL A 181 12.76 3.03 7.09
CA VAL A 181 14.16 3.47 7.08
C VAL A 181 15.04 2.62 8.01
N LEU A 182 16.32 2.49 7.67
CA LEU A 182 17.31 1.85 8.56
C LEU A 182 17.64 2.80 9.73
N PRO A 183 17.30 2.48 10.99
CA PRO A 183 17.23 3.49 12.05
C PRO A 183 18.59 4.01 12.54
N ALA A 184 19.63 3.19 12.55
CA ALA A 184 20.95 3.60 13.06
C ALA A 184 22.13 3.18 12.16
N GLY A 185 21.89 3.03 10.86
CA GLY A 185 22.91 2.71 9.86
C GLY A 185 22.73 1.34 9.20
N PRO A 186 23.67 0.94 8.33
CA PRO A 186 23.56 -0.30 7.58
C PRO A 186 23.76 -1.52 8.49
N PRO A 187 23.11 -2.66 8.17
CA PRO A 187 23.35 -3.91 8.85
C PRO A 187 24.75 -4.47 8.54
N VAL A 188 25.25 -5.32 9.43
CA VAL A 188 26.57 -5.94 9.34
C VAL A 188 26.45 -7.45 9.48
N LEU A 189 27.12 -8.22 8.62
CA LEU A 189 27.26 -9.67 8.78
C LEU A 189 28.02 -9.99 10.08
N LEU A 190 27.44 -10.84 10.93
CA LEU A 190 28.12 -11.33 12.11
C LEU A 190 29.22 -12.34 11.72
N PRO A 191 30.36 -12.38 12.45
CA PRO A 191 31.48 -13.27 12.13
C PRO A 191 31.06 -14.73 11.95
N SER A 192 31.54 -15.34 10.87
CA SER A 192 31.30 -16.74 10.51
C SER A 192 32.49 -17.30 9.73
N GLU A 193 32.81 -18.59 9.94
CA GLU A 193 33.80 -19.30 9.13
C GLU A 193 33.21 -19.82 7.80
N ALA A 194 31.88 -19.88 7.69
CA ALA A 194 31.18 -20.47 6.56
C ALA A 194 30.74 -19.45 5.49
N VAL A 195 30.74 -18.16 5.83
CA VAL A 195 30.28 -17.09 4.95
C VAL A 195 31.04 -15.79 5.23
N GLU A 196 31.36 -15.08 4.17
CA GLU A 196 31.96 -13.74 4.22
C GLU A 196 31.15 -12.74 3.42
N GLN A 197 31.24 -11.47 3.81
CA GLN A 197 30.62 -10.36 3.10
C GLN A 197 31.61 -9.80 2.07
N LEU A 198 31.15 -9.69 0.82
CA LEU A 198 31.92 -9.13 -0.29
C LEU A 198 31.63 -7.64 -0.51
N ASP A 199 30.36 -7.26 -0.41
CA ASP A 199 29.90 -5.90 -0.72
C ASP A 199 28.61 -5.55 0.04
N LEU A 200 28.29 -4.26 0.07
CA LEU A 200 27.05 -3.69 0.61
C LEU A 200 26.57 -2.56 -0.31
N ARG A 201 25.35 -2.73 -0.84
CA ARG A 201 24.63 -1.69 -1.60
C ARG A 201 23.37 -1.29 -0.85
N LEU A 202 23.07 0.01 -0.80
CA LEU A 202 21.80 0.52 -0.26
C LEU A 202 20.88 0.91 -1.42
N GLU A 203 19.64 0.41 -1.39
CA GLU A 203 18.54 0.95 -2.20
C GLU A 203 17.70 1.89 -1.33
N THR A 204 17.22 2.97 -1.93
CA THR A 204 16.27 3.91 -1.34
C THR A 204 15.04 3.89 -2.22
N GLN A 205 13.84 3.71 -1.65
CA GLN A 205 12.55 3.44 -2.32
C GLN A 205 12.21 1.96 -2.65
N PRO A 206 11.97 1.11 -1.62
CA PRO A 206 12.12 1.41 -0.19
C PRO A 206 13.55 1.19 0.29
N ASP A 207 13.83 1.54 1.54
CA ASP A 207 15.17 1.41 2.13
C ASP A 207 15.50 -0.08 2.37
N VAL A 208 16.50 -0.58 1.64
CA VAL A 208 16.95 -1.98 1.69
C VAL A 208 18.46 -2.04 1.61
N ALA A 209 19.07 -2.82 2.48
CA ALA A 209 20.48 -3.18 2.40
C ALA A 209 20.64 -4.49 1.63
N LEU A 210 21.41 -4.45 0.55
CA LEU A 210 21.80 -5.61 -0.24
C LEU A 210 23.22 -6.00 0.15
N LEU A 211 23.34 -7.07 0.92
CA LEU A 211 24.63 -7.61 1.34
C LEU A 211 25.01 -8.74 0.39
N ARG A 212 26.07 -8.55 -0.40
CA ARG A 212 26.58 -9.61 -1.26
C ARG A 212 27.49 -10.51 -0.46
N LEU A 213 27.09 -11.77 -0.29
CA LEU A 213 27.79 -12.77 0.50
C LEU A 213 28.45 -13.83 -0.38
N ARG A 214 29.49 -14.47 0.14
CA ARG A 214 30.10 -15.66 -0.46
C ARG A 214 30.16 -16.78 0.57
N PHE A 215 29.55 -17.91 0.25
CA PHE A 215 29.60 -19.11 1.09
C PHE A 215 30.85 -19.93 0.78
N LEU A 216 31.51 -20.39 1.84
CA LEU A 216 32.81 -21.08 1.78
C LEU A 216 32.68 -22.59 1.95
N GLN A 217 31.52 -23.06 2.41
CA GLN A 217 31.27 -24.47 2.71
C GLN A 217 29.88 -24.89 2.23
N PRO A 218 29.73 -26.13 1.71
CA PRO A 218 28.42 -26.66 1.36
C PRO A 218 27.59 -26.95 2.61
N GLY A 219 26.28 -27.10 2.43
CA GLY A 219 25.32 -27.41 3.49
C GLY A 219 24.26 -26.31 3.69
N LEU A 220 23.40 -26.52 4.67
CA LEU A 220 22.35 -25.57 5.01
C LEU A 220 22.93 -24.42 5.84
N GLN A 221 22.93 -23.22 5.28
CA GLN A 221 23.49 -22.01 5.91
C GLN A 221 22.39 -21.03 6.29
N ARG A 222 22.61 -20.30 7.39
CA ARG A 222 21.76 -19.19 7.86
C ARG A 222 22.65 -18.05 8.32
N PRO A 223 22.98 -17.06 7.46
CA PRO A 223 23.78 -15.93 7.87
C PRO A 223 23.05 -15.13 8.95
N ASN A 224 23.80 -14.57 9.90
CA ASN A 224 23.26 -13.72 10.96
C ASN A 224 23.80 -12.31 10.79
N PHE A 225 22.96 -11.32 11.10
CA PHE A 225 23.29 -9.92 10.93
C PHE A 225 23.01 -9.16 12.22
N ASP A 226 23.82 -8.15 12.49
CA ASP A 226 23.51 -7.08 13.43
C ASP A 226 22.85 -5.94 12.65
N VAL A 227 21.68 -5.50 13.08
CA VAL A 227 20.95 -4.37 12.49
C VAL A 227 20.92 -3.24 13.50
N PRO A 228 21.77 -2.21 13.34
CA PRO A 228 21.85 -1.11 14.28
C PRO A 228 20.48 -0.48 14.55
N GLY A 229 20.12 -0.35 15.83
CA GLY A 229 18.85 0.21 16.26
C GLY A 229 17.67 -0.77 16.31
N VAL A 230 17.82 -2.00 15.78
CA VAL A 230 16.78 -3.04 15.81
C VAL A 230 17.24 -4.28 16.58
N GLY A 231 18.44 -4.78 16.28
CA GLY A 231 19.01 -5.96 16.92
C GLY A 231 19.47 -7.02 15.92
N ARG A 232 19.60 -8.27 16.39
CA ARG A 232 20.10 -9.38 15.57
C ARG A 232 18.99 -10.06 14.78
N VAL A 233 19.28 -10.40 13.53
CA VAL A 233 18.38 -11.16 12.65
C VAL A 233 19.13 -12.31 11.97
N ALA A 234 18.48 -13.47 11.90
CA ALA A 234 18.94 -14.57 11.07
C ALA A 234 18.26 -14.51 9.70
N GLY A 235 19.03 -14.72 8.63
CA GLY A 235 18.49 -14.87 7.29
C GLY A 235 17.67 -16.17 7.13
N ASN A 236 16.97 -16.28 6.01
CA ASN A 236 16.36 -17.54 5.61
C ASN A 236 17.41 -18.64 5.41
N ALA A 237 16.94 -19.89 5.40
CA ALA A 237 17.80 -21.02 5.12
C ALA A 237 18.21 -21.04 3.64
N ILE A 238 19.50 -21.20 3.39
CA ILE A 238 20.10 -21.26 2.06
C ILE A 238 20.81 -22.59 1.95
N GLN A 239 20.42 -23.41 0.97
CA GLN A 239 21.12 -24.65 0.66
C GLN A 239 22.33 -24.33 -0.22
N VAL A 240 23.53 -24.47 0.34
CA VAL A 240 24.78 -24.27 -0.38
C VAL A 240 25.25 -25.61 -0.96
N HIS A 241 25.41 -25.66 -2.27
CA HIS A 241 25.87 -26.84 -2.99
C HIS A 241 27.37 -26.74 -3.29
N ALA A 242 28.07 -27.87 -3.28
CA ALA A 242 29.49 -27.91 -3.68
C ALA A 242 29.66 -27.65 -5.19
N GLU A 243 28.69 -28.11 -5.99
CA GLU A 243 28.61 -27.90 -7.43
C GLU A 243 27.20 -27.41 -7.79
N PRO A 244 27.01 -26.70 -8.92
CA PRO A 244 25.69 -26.24 -9.35
C PRO A 244 24.67 -27.39 -9.43
N PRO A 245 23.52 -27.29 -8.74
CA PRO A 245 22.49 -28.30 -8.82
C PRO A 245 21.79 -28.27 -10.19
N ALA A 246 21.22 -29.40 -10.61
CA ALA A 246 20.50 -29.49 -11.88
C ALA A 246 19.27 -28.57 -11.95
N LEU A 247 18.63 -28.31 -10.81
CA LEU A 247 17.54 -27.37 -10.62
C LEU A 247 17.86 -26.48 -9.43
N ARG A 248 17.50 -25.19 -9.53
CA ARG A 248 17.67 -24.21 -8.46
C ARG A 248 16.31 -23.71 -7.98
N LEU A 249 16.21 -23.48 -6.67
CA LEU A 249 15.07 -22.89 -6.02
C LEU A 249 15.13 -21.36 -6.11
N TYR A 250 14.06 -20.80 -6.66
CA TYR A 250 13.83 -19.36 -6.72
C TYR A 250 12.49 -19.05 -6.04
N PHE A 251 12.48 -17.99 -5.25
CA PHE A 251 11.30 -17.39 -4.63
C PHE A 251 10.77 -16.28 -5.53
N GLY A 252 9.46 -16.31 -5.75
CA GLY A 252 8.78 -15.30 -6.53
C GLY A 252 7.28 -15.38 -6.37
N ASP A 253 6.61 -14.36 -6.86
CA ASP A 253 5.15 -14.27 -6.78
C ASP A 253 4.54 -13.95 -8.15
N LEU A 254 3.96 -14.98 -8.76
CA LEU A 254 3.34 -14.90 -10.09
C LEU A 254 1.89 -14.43 -10.05
N HIS A 255 1.26 -14.37 -8.88
CA HIS A 255 -0.12 -13.91 -8.70
C HIS A 255 -0.14 -12.74 -7.71
N SER A 256 0.78 -11.80 -7.90
CA SER A 256 0.86 -10.56 -7.14
C SER A 256 0.52 -9.36 -8.01
N GLY A 257 0.55 -8.17 -7.40
CA GLY A 257 0.37 -6.93 -8.13
C GLY A 257 -1.08 -6.69 -8.51
N GLN A 258 -2.04 -6.87 -7.59
CA GLN A 258 -3.28 -6.10 -7.75
C GLN A 258 -2.93 -4.64 -7.43
N SER A 259 -2.40 -3.92 -8.43
CA SER A 259 -1.99 -2.52 -8.35
C SER A 259 -3.13 -1.60 -8.80
N ASP A 260 -2.84 -0.32 -9.04
CA ASP A 260 -3.76 0.65 -9.61
C ASP A 260 -4.20 0.37 -11.06
N VAL A 261 -3.56 -0.61 -11.68
CA VAL A 261 -4.00 -1.23 -12.92
C VAL A 261 -5.34 -1.95 -12.73
N GLY A 262 -5.53 -2.60 -11.59
CA GLY A 262 -6.73 -3.35 -11.21
C GLY A 262 -7.48 -2.73 -10.03
N CYS A 263 -7.89 -3.57 -9.07
CA CYS A 263 -8.67 -3.14 -7.90
C CYS A 263 -7.84 -2.81 -6.66
N GLY A 264 -6.51 -2.98 -6.72
CA GLY A 264 -5.67 -2.76 -5.55
C GLY A 264 -5.00 -1.38 -5.53
N ALA A 265 -3.78 -1.34 -5.00
CA ALA A 265 -3.13 -0.12 -4.55
C ALA A 265 -1.70 0.03 -5.06
N GLY A 266 -1.24 1.27 -5.13
CA GLY A 266 0.08 1.62 -5.63
C GLY A 266 0.21 1.40 -7.15
N SER A 267 1.23 2.02 -7.72
CA SER A 267 1.60 1.84 -9.12
C SER A 267 2.27 0.47 -9.36
N LEU A 268 2.20 0.01 -10.61
CA LEU A 268 2.97 -1.16 -11.06
C LEU A 268 4.49 -1.06 -10.78
N THR A 269 5.05 0.16 -10.82
CA THR A 269 6.47 0.36 -10.50
C THR A 269 6.76 0.14 -9.01
N GLN A 270 5.88 0.62 -8.13
CA GLN A 270 5.99 0.36 -6.68
C GLN A 270 5.86 -1.13 -6.37
N HIS A 271 4.95 -1.85 -7.05
CA HIS A 271 4.82 -3.30 -6.94
C HIS A 271 6.16 -4.03 -7.17
N PHE A 272 6.82 -3.77 -8.31
CA PHE A 272 8.10 -4.43 -8.59
C PHE A 272 9.24 -3.99 -7.66
N ARG A 273 9.24 -2.73 -7.18
CA ARG A 273 10.17 -2.28 -6.14
C ARG A 273 9.96 -3.04 -4.83
N HIS A 274 8.71 -3.22 -4.43
CA HIS A 274 8.37 -3.98 -3.23
C HIS A 274 8.75 -5.46 -3.38
N ALA A 275 8.48 -6.09 -4.53
CA ALA A 275 8.88 -7.48 -4.79
C ALA A 275 10.41 -7.67 -4.65
N ARG A 276 11.21 -6.75 -5.19
CA ARG A 276 12.67 -6.77 -4.99
C ARG A 276 13.04 -6.51 -3.54
N ALA A 277 12.42 -5.56 -2.87
CA ALA A 277 12.69 -5.30 -1.44
C ALA A 277 12.36 -6.52 -0.56
N ALA A 278 11.35 -7.30 -0.95
CA ALA A 278 10.99 -8.55 -0.30
C ALA A 278 12.01 -9.69 -0.51
N GLY A 279 12.97 -9.51 -1.42
CA GLY A 279 13.96 -10.52 -1.80
C GLY A 279 13.45 -11.55 -2.82
N LEU A 280 12.35 -11.24 -3.53
CA LEU A 280 11.85 -12.08 -4.62
C LEU A 280 12.77 -11.95 -5.83
N GLN A 281 13.03 -13.07 -6.51
CA GLN A 281 13.84 -13.11 -7.73
C GLN A 281 13.00 -13.01 -8.99
N PHE A 282 11.68 -13.22 -8.88
CA PHE A 282 10.74 -12.96 -9.95
C PHE A 282 9.39 -12.55 -9.39
N ALA A 283 8.67 -11.71 -10.11
CA ALA A 283 7.27 -11.43 -9.82
C ALA A 283 6.49 -11.13 -11.09
N SER A 284 5.18 -11.25 -11.01
CA SER A 284 4.26 -10.80 -12.06
C SER A 284 3.26 -9.79 -11.51
N GLN A 285 2.52 -9.18 -12.42
CA GLN A 285 1.37 -8.34 -12.16
C GLN A 285 0.16 -9.08 -12.68
N GLN A 286 -0.84 -9.33 -11.84
CA GLN A 286 -2.11 -9.93 -12.25
C GLN A 286 -3.24 -9.00 -11.83
N ALA A 287 -3.85 -8.29 -12.79
CA ALA A 287 -5.00 -7.44 -12.61
C ALA A 287 -6.16 -7.97 -13.44
N ASN A 288 -7.37 -7.92 -12.87
CA ASN A 288 -8.53 -8.51 -13.54
C ASN A 288 -8.73 -7.94 -14.96
N ASP A 289 -8.99 -8.83 -15.90
CA ASP A 289 -9.12 -8.57 -17.34
C ASP A 289 -10.05 -7.40 -17.68
N HIS A 290 -11.17 -7.25 -16.97
CA HIS A 290 -12.17 -6.20 -17.18
C HIS A 290 -11.67 -4.78 -16.87
N TYR A 291 -10.53 -4.62 -16.18
CA TYR A 291 -9.87 -3.32 -16.02
C TYR A 291 -8.89 -3.01 -17.17
N ILE A 292 -8.53 -4.00 -17.99
CA ILE A 292 -7.43 -3.88 -18.94
C ILE A 292 -7.90 -3.27 -20.26
N THR A 293 -7.63 -1.97 -20.43
CA THR A 293 -7.77 -1.28 -21.72
C THR A 293 -6.50 -1.45 -22.57
N GLN A 294 -6.57 -1.17 -23.87
CA GLN A 294 -5.38 -1.18 -24.74
C GLN A 294 -4.28 -0.23 -24.24
N ALA A 295 -4.66 0.95 -23.73
CA ALA A 295 -3.73 1.92 -23.16
C ALA A 295 -3.07 1.40 -21.88
N ARG A 296 -3.85 0.76 -20.99
CA ARG A 296 -3.33 0.13 -19.77
C ARG A 296 -2.40 -1.02 -20.11
N TRP A 297 -2.77 -1.91 -21.03
CA TRP A 297 -1.91 -3.00 -21.49
C TRP A 297 -0.58 -2.50 -22.05
N ALA A 298 -0.59 -1.43 -22.84
CA ALA A 298 0.63 -0.82 -23.34
C ALA A 298 1.52 -0.27 -22.19
N SER A 299 0.93 0.26 -21.11
CA SER A 299 1.70 0.67 -19.93
C SER A 299 2.28 -0.52 -19.19
N ILE A 300 1.47 -1.54 -18.91
CA ILE A 300 1.92 -2.77 -18.23
C ILE A 300 3.14 -3.34 -18.94
N ARG A 301 3.06 -3.53 -20.26
CA ARG A 301 4.19 -4.03 -21.07
C ARG A 301 5.46 -3.19 -20.92
N ARG A 302 5.34 -1.85 -20.97
CA ARG A 302 6.49 -0.96 -20.83
C ARG A 302 7.07 -1.01 -19.42
N ASP A 303 6.23 -0.96 -18.41
CA ASP A 303 6.66 -0.80 -17.03
C ASP A 303 7.17 -2.13 -16.45
N THR A 304 6.60 -3.27 -16.85
CA THR A 304 7.19 -4.60 -16.60
C THR A 304 8.57 -4.72 -17.24
N ALA A 305 8.74 -4.34 -18.52
CA ALA A 305 10.03 -4.42 -19.18
C ALA A 305 11.10 -3.54 -18.52
N LYS A 306 10.72 -2.38 -17.96
CA LYS A 306 11.62 -1.51 -17.18
C LYS A 306 11.99 -2.09 -15.80
N ALA A 307 11.16 -2.98 -15.26
CA ALA A 307 11.37 -3.55 -13.93
C ALA A 307 12.40 -4.69 -13.94
N GLU A 308 12.59 -5.36 -15.08
CA GLU A 308 13.60 -6.38 -15.31
C GLU A 308 15.00 -5.89 -14.88
N ARG A 309 15.73 -6.74 -14.16
CA ARG A 309 17.14 -6.52 -13.85
C ARG A 309 17.90 -7.82 -14.14
N PRO A 310 18.56 -7.94 -15.30
CA PRO A 310 19.26 -9.17 -15.68
C PRO A 310 20.22 -9.65 -14.59
N GLY A 311 20.06 -10.90 -14.16
CA GLY A 311 20.86 -11.51 -13.09
C GLY A 311 20.42 -11.18 -11.66
N GLU A 312 19.50 -10.23 -11.45
CA GLU A 312 18.98 -9.85 -10.14
C GLU A 312 17.47 -10.16 -9.99
N PHE A 313 16.65 -9.82 -11.00
CA PHE A 313 15.19 -9.87 -10.90
C PHE A 313 14.51 -10.05 -12.27
N VAL A 314 13.60 -11.03 -12.36
CA VAL A 314 12.78 -11.29 -13.55
C VAL A 314 11.37 -10.74 -13.38
N ALA A 315 11.00 -9.76 -14.21
CA ALA A 315 9.68 -9.19 -14.27
C ALA A 315 8.82 -9.94 -15.31
N VAL A 316 7.97 -10.84 -14.84
CA VAL A 316 7.11 -11.65 -15.72
C VAL A 316 5.90 -10.83 -16.16
N LEU A 317 5.74 -10.66 -17.47
CA LEU A 317 4.57 -9.99 -18.04
C LEU A 317 3.30 -10.79 -17.73
N GLY A 318 2.39 -10.18 -16.99
CA GLY A 318 1.11 -10.74 -16.61
C GLY A 318 -0.04 -9.76 -16.82
N CYS A 319 -1.24 -10.32 -16.79
CA CYS A 319 -2.55 -9.69 -16.83
C CYS A 319 -3.41 -10.56 -15.92
#